data_AF-A0A2V7X7S3-F1
#
_entry.id   AF-A0A2V7X7S3-F1
#
_cell.length_a   1.000
_cell.length_b   1.000
_cell.length_c   1.000
_cell.angle_alpha   90.00
_cell.angle_beta   90.00
_cell.angle_gamma   90.00
#
_symmetry.space_group_name_H-M   'P 1'
#
loop_
_entity.id
_entity.type
_entity.pdbx_description
1 polymer ?
#
loop_
_entity_poly.entity_id
_entity_poly.type
_entity_poly.pdbx_seq_one_letter_code
_entity_poly.pdbx_strand_id
1 'polypeptide(L)'
;MPEAALPALEGKLDASGRRFAIVVSRFNSFITERLLLSACDGLLRTGAHKKDIDVVRVPGAFEIPTASRTLASTGKYDAIICIGCLLRGDTAHYDVIVNEVTRGIGQSAQETGVPHAFGVLTCDTLEQAIDRAGLKMGNKGFEAALAAVEMASLNATIGLHASAGKQKQAPNRSRDSRGKPLRKCSR
;
A
#
# COMPACT_ATOMS: atom_id res chain seq x y z
N MET A 1 -13.73 -32.47 8.63
CA MET A 1 -12.84 -32.56 7.45
C MET A 1 -12.44 -31.14 7.11
N PRO A 2 -11.16 -30.72 7.16
CA PRO A 2 -10.82 -29.39 6.67
C PRO A 2 -10.97 -29.41 5.14
N GLU A 3 -11.79 -28.50 4.65
CA GLU A 3 -11.99 -28.22 3.24
C GLU A 3 -10.65 -27.87 2.60
N ALA A 4 -10.33 -28.47 1.45
CA ALA A 4 -9.06 -28.24 0.78
C ALA A 4 -8.94 -26.73 0.44
N ALA A 5 -7.96 -26.05 1.04
CA ALA A 5 -7.75 -24.63 0.85
C ALA A 5 -7.61 -24.31 -0.65
N LEU A 6 -8.42 -23.36 -1.14
CA LEU A 6 -8.33 -22.86 -2.50
C LEU A 6 -6.95 -22.23 -2.75
N PRO A 7 -6.40 -22.30 -3.97
CA PRO A 7 -5.16 -21.60 -4.30
C PRO A 7 -5.39 -20.08 -4.17
N ALA A 8 -4.71 -19.46 -3.19
CA ALA A 8 -4.79 -18.04 -2.90
C ALA A 8 -3.42 -17.35 -3.12
N LEU A 9 -3.45 -16.09 -3.56
CA LEU A 9 -2.28 -15.22 -3.57
C LEU A 9 -2.33 -14.34 -2.33
N GLU A 10 -1.31 -14.42 -1.49
CA GLU A 10 -1.26 -13.73 -0.20
C GLU A 10 0.01 -12.87 -0.10
N GLY A 11 -0.09 -11.78 0.66
CA GLY A 11 1.06 -10.96 1.03
C GLY A 11 1.83 -11.61 2.17
N LYS A 12 3.13 -11.31 2.26
CA LYS A 12 3.97 -11.69 3.40
C LYS A 12 4.25 -10.47 4.26
N LEU A 13 4.37 -10.68 5.57
CA LEU A 13 4.83 -9.66 6.51
C LEU A 13 6.37 -9.54 6.50
N ASP A 14 6.93 -9.23 5.33
CA ASP A 14 8.36 -9.03 5.11
C ASP A 14 8.61 -7.72 4.35
N ALA A 15 9.21 -6.77 5.06
CA ALA A 15 9.54 -5.44 4.56
C ALA A 15 10.98 -5.35 4.03
N SER A 16 11.73 -6.44 4.04
CA SER A 16 13.12 -6.48 3.58
C SER A 16 13.23 -6.06 2.11
N GLY A 17 14.11 -5.08 1.84
CA GLY A 17 14.35 -4.56 0.49
C GLY A 17 13.23 -3.69 -0.08
N ARG A 18 12.20 -3.33 0.70
CA ARG A 18 11.10 -2.45 0.30
C ARG A 18 11.25 -1.05 0.88
N ARG A 19 10.70 -0.06 0.19
CA ARG A 19 10.70 1.35 0.58
C ARG A 19 9.32 1.84 0.95
N PHE A 20 9.22 2.55 2.05
CA PHE A 20 7.98 3.04 2.60
C PHE A 20 8.05 4.55 2.80
N ALA A 21 6.96 5.24 2.51
CA ALA A 21 6.76 6.62 2.95
C ALA A 21 5.66 6.67 4.01
N ILE A 22 5.87 7.46 5.06
CA ILE A 22 4.86 7.74 6.07
C ILE A 22 4.48 9.22 5.96
N VAL A 23 3.23 9.49 5.61
CA VAL A 23 2.68 10.85 5.61
C VAL A 23 1.91 11.05 6.90
N VAL A 24 2.36 11.96 7.75
CA VAL A 24 1.81 12.20 9.08
C VAL A 24 1.35 13.64 9.28
N SER A 25 0.10 13.82 9.73
CA SER A 25 -0.42 15.15 10.08
C SER A 25 0.16 15.65 11.41
N ARG A 26 0.48 16.95 11.47
CA ARG A 26 0.91 17.64 12.71
C ARG A 26 -0.28 17.99 13.61
N PHE A 27 -1.47 18.18 13.03
CA PHE A 27 -2.69 18.35 13.82
C PHE A 27 -2.94 17.10 14.69
N ASN A 28 -3.32 17.31 15.95
CA ASN A 28 -3.43 16.27 16.98
C ASN A 28 -2.14 15.46 17.21
N SER A 29 -0.97 16.12 17.23
CA SER A 29 0.36 15.50 17.38
C SER A 29 0.51 14.57 18.59
N PHE A 30 -0.17 14.88 19.70
CA PHE A 30 -0.20 14.00 20.88
C PHE A 30 -0.66 12.56 20.56
N ILE A 31 -1.53 12.41 19.55
CA ILE A 31 -2.01 11.13 19.03
C ILE A 31 -1.17 10.68 17.83
N THR A 32 -0.97 11.55 16.83
CA THR A 32 -0.34 11.14 15.56
C THR A 32 1.13 10.76 15.72
N GLU A 33 1.87 11.34 16.67
CA GLU A 33 3.24 10.88 16.96
C GLU A 33 3.28 9.47 17.55
N ARG A 34 2.29 9.09 18.36
CA ARG A 34 2.20 7.72 18.91
C ARG A 34 1.90 6.71 17.80
N LEU A 35 1.03 7.08 16.87
CA LEU A 35 0.76 6.27 15.68
C LEU A 35 2.01 6.14 14.80
N LEU A 36 2.73 7.24 14.57
CA LEU A 36 3.97 7.26 13.81
C LEU A 36 5.04 6.35 14.42
N LEU A 37 5.28 6.46 15.73
CA LEU A 37 6.27 5.64 16.42
C LEU A 37 5.96 4.15 16.28
N SER A 38 4.69 3.78 16.45
CA SER A 38 4.26 2.39 16.29
C SER A 38 4.26 1.93 14.83
N ALA A 39 3.98 2.79 13.86
CA ALA A 39 4.13 2.46 12.45
C ALA A 39 5.59 2.16 12.10
N CYS A 40 6.51 3.00 12.57
CA CYS A 40 7.95 2.77 12.45
C CYS A 40 8.37 1.45 13.12
N ASP A 41 7.90 1.15 14.33
CA ASP A 41 8.16 -0.13 15.00
C ASP A 41 7.69 -1.32 14.15
N GLY A 42 6.47 -1.24 13.60
CA GLY A 42 5.92 -2.28 12.72
C GLY A 42 6.78 -2.54 11.48
N LEU A 43 7.23 -1.47 10.81
CA LEU A 43 8.13 -1.59 9.65
C LEU A 43 9.49 -2.19 10.04
N LEU A 44 10.10 -1.74 11.13
CA LEU A 44 11.41 -2.23 11.56
C LEU A 44 11.35 -3.71 11.98
N ARG A 45 10.30 -4.11 12.70
CA ARG A 45 10.10 -5.51 13.15
C ARG A 45 9.79 -6.47 12.01
N THR A 46 9.29 -5.95 10.88
CA THR A 46 9.05 -6.73 9.66
C THR A 46 10.24 -6.72 8.69
N GLY A 47 11.38 -6.11 9.05
CA GLY A 47 12.61 -6.19 8.28
C GLY A 47 12.97 -4.96 7.44
N ALA A 48 12.20 -3.86 7.53
CA ALA A 48 12.57 -2.63 6.85
C ALA A 48 13.86 -2.05 7.46
N HIS A 49 14.73 -1.50 6.62
CA HIS A 49 15.86 -0.69 7.11
C HIS A 49 15.41 0.76 7.32
N LYS A 50 15.95 1.42 8.35
CA LYS A 50 15.66 2.84 8.64
C LYS A 50 15.85 3.78 7.44
N LYS A 51 16.84 3.50 6.59
CA LYS A 51 17.16 4.28 5.38
C LYS A 51 16.10 4.16 4.28
N ASP A 52 15.24 3.15 4.34
CA ASP A 52 14.20 2.86 3.36
C ASP A 52 12.82 3.33 3.86
N ILE A 53 12.78 4.11 4.95
CA ILE A 53 11.58 4.70 5.54
C ILE A 53 11.72 6.21 5.51
N ASP A 54 10.90 6.88 4.70
CA ASP A 54 10.81 8.34 4.67
C ASP A 54 9.59 8.83 5.46
N VAL A 55 9.77 9.85 6.30
CA VAL A 55 8.67 10.47 7.06
C VAL A 55 8.42 11.88 6.53
N VAL A 56 7.22 12.10 6.00
CA VAL A 56 6.77 13.40 5.48
C VAL A 56 5.69 13.96 6.39
N ARG A 57 5.92 15.17 6.90
CA ARG A 57 5.03 15.83 7.85
C ARG A 57 4.17 16.88 7.13
N VAL A 58 2.86 16.76 7.22
CA VAL A 58 1.89 17.70 6.64
C VAL A 58 1.15 18.49 7.74
N PRO A 59 0.58 19.67 7.44
CA PRO A 59 -0.10 20.49 8.45
C PRO A 59 -1.29 19.77 9.11
N GLY A 60 -2.26 19.31 8.33
CA GLY A 60 -3.44 18.59 8.79
C GLY A 60 -3.71 17.32 8.00
N ALA A 61 -4.80 16.62 8.35
CA ALA A 61 -5.18 15.40 7.65
C ALA A 61 -5.61 15.66 6.20
N PHE A 62 -6.13 16.86 5.92
CA PHE A 62 -6.59 17.28 4.60
C PHE A 62 -5.50 17.30 3.53
N GLU A 63 -4.24 17.52 3.92
CA GLU A 63 -3.10 17.52 3.01
C GLU A 63 -2.51 16.11 2.79
N ILE A 64 -2.93 15.10 3.57
CA ILE A 64 -2.41 13.72 3.45
C ILE A 64 -2.61 13.16 2.03
N PRO A 65 -3.81 13.22 1.41
CA PRO A 65 -4.03 12.70 0.06
C PRO A 65 -3.03 13.26 -0.97
N THR A 66 -2.84 14.58 -0.98
CA THR A 66 -1.98 15.25 -1.96
C THR A 66 -0.50 14.89 -1.77
N ALA A 67 -0.03 14.87 -0.52
CA ALA A 67 1.34 14.45 -0.21
C ALA A 67 1.58 12.98 -0.58
N SER A 68 0.65 12.10 -0.22
CA SER A 68 0.74 10.67 -0.55
C SER A 68 0.76 10.43 -2.06
N ARG A 69 -0.12 11.09 -2.82
CA ARG A 69 -0.13 11.00 -4.29
C ARG A 69 1.20 11.45 -4.89
N THR A 70 1.72 12.59 -4.42
CA THR A 70 3.00 13.14 -4.88
C THR A 70 4.14 12.14 -4.66
N LEU A 71 4.19 11.50 -3.48
CA LEU A 71 5.19 10.49 -3.15
C LEU A 71 5.03 9.23 -4.02
N ALA A 72 3.81 8.73 -4.16
CA ALA A 72 3.53 7.54 -4.99
C ALA A 72 3.91 7.77 -6.45
N SER A 73 3.62 8.95 -7.01
CA SER A 73 3.98 9.31 -8.38
C SER A 73 5.49 9.38 -8.63
N THR A 74 6.33 9.44 -7.60
CA THR A 74 7.79 9.35 -7.78
C THR A 74 8.26 7.95 -8.21
N GLY A 75 7.44 6.92 -8.00
CA GLY A 75 7.80 5.51 -8.25
C GLY A 75 8.88 4.96 -7.30
N LYS A 76 9.20 5.66 -6.21
CA LYS A 76 10.27 5.28 -5.27
C LYS A 76 9.81 4.38 -4.12
N TYR A 77 8.51 4.30 -3.86
CA TYR A 77 7.94 3.66 -2.68
C TYR A 77 7.05 2.49 -3.08
N ASP A 78 7.17 1.39 -2.35
CA ASP A 78 6.36 0.18 -2.53
C ASP A 78 5.01 0.29 -1.82
N ALA A 79 4.93 1.10 -0.76
CA ALA A 79 3.68 1.46 -0.10
C ALA A 79 3.80 2.78 0.66
N ILE A 80 2.65 3.42 0.92
CA ILE A 80 2.53 4.65 1.69
C ILE A 80 1.66 4.40 2.93
N ILE A 81 2.06 4.89 4.08
CA ILE A 81 1.29 4.84 5.32
C ILE A 81 0.75 6.25 5.60
N CYS A 82 -0.56 6.40 5.62
CA CYS A 82 -1.25 7.67 5.84
C CYS A 82 -1.67 7.77 7.31
N ILE A 83 -1.06 8.67 8.09
CA ILE A 83 -1.31 8.82 9.53
C ILE A 83 -1.94 10.18 9.83
N GLY A 84 -3.07 10.14 10.54
CA GLY A 84 -3.74 11.35 11.00
C GLY A 84 -4.68 11.07 12.16
N CYS A 85 -5.22 12.13 12.74
CA CYS A 85 -6.25 12.02 13.76
C CYS A 85 -7.25 13.18 13.62
N LEU A 86 -8.49 12.83 13.31
CA LEU A 86 -9.64 13.70 13.22
C LEU A 86 -10.53 13.43 14.42
N LEU A 87 -10.78 14.47 15.21
CA LEU A 87 -11.67 14.46 16.36
C LEU A 87 -12.92 15.26 16.01
N ARG A 88 -14.11 14.70 16.28
CA ARG A 88 -15.37 15.41 16.06
C ARG A 88 -15.43 16.65 16.95
N GLY A 89 -15.80 17.77 16.34
CA GLY A 89 -16.11 19.02 17.02
C GLY A 89 -17.58 19.41 16.81
N ASP A 90 -17.92 20.66 17.12
CA ASP A 90 -19.31 21.12 17.14
C ASP A 90 -19.88 21.49 15.76
N THR A 91 -19.06 21.44 14.71
CA THR A 91 -19.44 21.86 13.36
C THR A 91 -19.35 20.72 12.37
N ALA A 92 -20.05 20.85 11.25
CA ALA A 92 -19.98 19.92 10.11
C ALA A 92 -18.58 19.79 9.48
N HIS A 93 -17.60 20.60 9.91
CA HIS A 93 -16.23 20.54 9.43
C HIS A 93 -15.64 19.13 9.54
N TYR A 94 -15.91 18.41 10.63
CA TYR A 94 -15.44 17.04 10.80
C TYR A 94 -15.90 16.12 9.66
N ASP A 95 -17.20 16.12 9.36
CA ASP A 95 -17.77 15.20 8.36
C ASP A 95 -17.26 15.52 6.94
N VAL A 96 -17.07 16.80 6.61
CA VAL A 96 -16.48 17.21 5.33
C VAL A 96 -15.03 16.71 5.21
N ILE A 97 -14.22 16.91 6.26
CA ILE A 97 -12.80 16.55 6.22
C ILE A 97 -12.61 15.03 6.23
N VAL A 98 -13.32 14.29 7.07
CA VAL A 98 -13.19 12.81 7.13
C VAL A 98 -13.52 12.18 5.77
N ASN A 99 -14.60 12.63 5.14
CA ASN A 99 -15.03 12.09 3.84
C ASN A 99 -14.00 12.40 2.75
N GLU A 100 -13.54 13.64 2.64
CA GLU A 100 -12.58 14.04 1.60
C GLU A 100 -11.18 13.42 1.81
N VAL A 101 -10.72 13.29 3.07
CA VAL A 101 -9.45 12.62 3.37
C VAL A 101 -9.51 11.14 3.02
N THR A 102 -10.57 10.44 3.44
CA THR A 102 -10.74 9.01 3.18
C THR A 102 -10.84 8.74 1.68
N ARG A 103 -11.67 9.53 0.98
CA ARG A 103 -11.82 9.46 -0.47
C ARG A 103 -10.51 9.76 -1.20
N GLY A 104 -9.82 10.84 -0.82
CA GLY A 104 -8.59 11.27 -1.46
C GLY A 104 -7.46 10.25 -1.32
N ILE A 105 -7.30 9.61 -0.15
CA ILE A 105 -6.32 8.54 0.05
C ILE A 105 -6.64 7.34 -0.84
N GLY A 106 -7.90 6.89 -0.86
CA GLY A 106 -8.33 5.77 -1.70
C GLY A 106 -8.13 6.05 -3.19
N GLN A 107 -8.51 7.23 -3.66
CA GLN A 107 -8.34 7.65 -5.04
C GLN A 107 -6.85 7.74 -5.42
N SER A 108 -6.01 8.31 -4.54
CA SER A 108 -4.56 8.35 -4.76
C SER A 108 -3.96 6.95 -4.95
N ALA A 109 -4.34 5.98 -4.11
CA ALA A 109 -3.88 4.60 -4.22
C ALA A 109 -4.32 3.95 -5.55
N GLN A 110 -5.57 4.17 -5.96
CA GLN A 110 -6.11 3.63 -7.20
C GLN A 110 -5.44 4.22 -8.45
N GLU A 111 -5.22 5.52 -8.47
CA GLU A 111 -4.63 6.21 -9.64
C GLU A 111 -3.15 5.90 -9.80
N THR A 112 -2.41 5.75 -8.70
CA THR A 112 -0.95 5.54 -8.74
C THR A 112 -0.57 4.06 -8.76
N GLY A 113 -1.48 3.16 -8.36
CA GLY A 113 -1.22 1.73 -8.21
C GLY A 113 -0.34 1.38 -7.00
N VAL A 114 0.11 2.38 -6.23
CA VAL A 114 0.88 2.18 -5.00
C VAL A 114 -0.11 2.01 -3.83
N PRO A 115 -0.02 0.94 -3.03
CA PRO A 115 -0.87 0.77 -1.85
C PRO A 115 -0.73 1.92 -0.86
N HIS A 116 -1.85 2.45 -0.39
CA HIS A 116 -1.89 3.41 0.71
C HIS A 116 -2.60 2.78 1.91
N ALA A 117 -1.86 2.53 2.99
CA ALA A 117 -2.43 2.05 4.24
C ALA A 117 -3.07 3.20 5.03
N PHE A 118 -4.26 2.94 5.58
CA PHE A 118 -5.08 3.95 6.25
C PHE A 118 -4.91 3.89 7.77
N GLY A 119 -4.06 4.77 8.29
CA GLY A 119 -3.82 5.00 9.72
C GLY A 119 -4.39 6.33 10.21
N VAL A 120 -5.46 6.84 9.57
CA VAL A 120 -6.14 8.07 10.00
C VAL A 120 -7.25 7.70 10.98
N LEU A 121 -7.13 8.17 12.22
CA LEU A 121 -8.17 7.99 13.23
C LEU A 121 -9.31 8.96 12.98
N THR A 122 -10.53 8.44 13.01
CA THR A 122 -11.78 9.20 12.93
C THR A 122 -12.57 8.90 14.19
N CYS A 123 -12.52 9.80 15.17
CA CYS A 123 -13.06 9.53 16.51
C CYS A 123 -13.98 10.66 16.97
N ASP A 124 -15.00 10.30 17.75
CA ASP A 124 -15.92 11.26 18.35
C ASP A 124 -15.31 11.90 19.61
N THR A 125 -14.41 11.20 20.30
CA THR A 125 -13.79 11.68 21.53
C THR A 125 -12.27 11.48 21.55
N LEU A 126 -11.58 12.28 22.35
CA LEU A 126 -10.13 12.12 22.58
C LEU A 126 -9.80 10.75 23.20
N GLU A 127 -10.63 10.25 24.11
CA GLU A 127 -10.44 8.94 24.74
C GLU A 127 -10.41 7.81 23.71
N GLN A 128 -11.35 7.82 22.75
CA GLN A 128 -11.38 6.85 21.66
C GLN A 128 -10.10 6.88 20.82
N ALA A 129 -9.53 8.07 20.60
CA ALA A 129 -8.28 8.24 19.86
C ALA A 129 -7.07 7.73 20.64
N ILE A 130 -7.02 7.98 21.96
CA ILE A 130 -5.97 7.46 22.84
C ILE A 130 -6.01 5.92 22.87
N ASP A 131 -7.19 5.32 23.00
CA ASP A 131 -7.35 3.86 23.04
C ASP A 131 -6.85 3.17 21.77
N ARG A 132 -6.93 3.85 20.62
CA ARG A 132 -6.46 3.39 19.30
C ARG A 132 -5.01 3.75 18.99
N ALA A 133 -4.34 4.50 19.87
CA ALA A 133 -2.96 4.94 19.73
C ALA A 133 -2.01 4.24 20.71
N GLY A 134 -2.33 3.00 21.12
CA GLY A 134 -1.44 2.13 21.91
C GLY A 134 -1.84 1.92 23.37
N LEU A 135 -3.10 2.15 23.75
CA LEU A 135 -3.63 1.67 25.03
C LEU A 135 -4.43 0.38 24.84
N LYS A 136 -5.75 0.40 25.08
CA LYS A 136 -6.57 -0.81 25.20
C LYS A 136 -6.82 -1.52 23.88
N MET A 137 -6.93 -0.79 22.77
CA MET A 137 -7.41 -1.31 21.48
C MET A 137 -6.28 -1.52 20.46
N GLY A 138 -5.04 -1.65 20.93
CA GLY A 138 -3.86 -1.71 20.07
C GLY A 138 -3.47 -0.33 19.53
N ASN A 139 -2.66 -0.34 18.46
CA ASN A 139 -2.18 0.89 17.83
C ASN A 139 -2.43 0.84 16.32
N LYS A 140 -3.29 1.74 15.83
CA LYS A 140 -3.66 1.80 14.41
C LYS A 140 -2.52 2.19 13.48
N GLY A 141 -1.47 2.86 13.99
CA GLY A 141 -0.24 3.09 13.24
C GLY A 141 0.53 1.78 12.99
N PHE A 142 0.62 0.91 14.00
CA PHE A 142 1.23 -0.42 13.86
C PHE A 142 0.46 -1.29 12.86
N GLU A 143 -0.87 -1.34 12.99
CA GLU A 143 -1.73 -2.09 12.07
C GLU A 143 -1.60 -1.57 10.63
N ALA A 144 -1.59 -0.24 10.45
CA ALA A 144 -1.41 0.37 9.13
C ALA A 144 -0.03 0.03 8.53
N ALA A 145 1.03 -0.02 9.34
CA ALA A 145 2.34 -0.46 8.88
C ALA A 145 2.33 -1.92 8.41
N LEU A 146 1.74 -2.84 9.18
CA LEU A 146 1.62 -4.24 8.77
C LEU A 146 0.82 -4.39 7.47
N ALA A 147 -0.31 -3.69 7.35
CA ALA A 147 -1.10 -3.68 6.13
C ALA A 147 -0.31 -3.13 4.93
N ALA A 148 0.52 -2.09 5.11
CA ALA A 148 1.38 -1.57 4.05
C ALA A 148 2.43 -2.59 3.59
N VAL A 149 3.06 -3.29 4.54
CA VAL A 149 4.04 -4.35 4.23
C VAL A 149 3.40 -5.49 3.46
N GLU A 150 2.25 -5.97 3.94
CA GLU A 150 1.53 -7.07 3.33
C GLU A 150 1.05 -6.71 1.92
N MET A 151 0.49 -5.50 1.74
CA MET A 151 0.04 -5.03 0.43
C MET A 151 1.19 -4.78 -0.55
N ALA A 152 2.33 -4.26 -0.08
CA ALA A 152 3.53 -4.15 -0.90
C ALA A 152 4.02 -5.52 -1.37
N SER A 153 3.99 -6.53 -0.49
CA SER A 153 4.30 -7.91 -0.87
C SER A 153 3.27 -8.48 -1.84
N LEU A 154 1.98 -8.28 -1.59
CA LEU A 154 0.89 -8.82 -2.40
C LEU A 154 0.90 -8.24 -3.82
N ASN A 155 1.10 -6.93 -3.97
CA ASN A 155 1.20 -6.29 -5.28
C ASN A 155 2.32 -6.88 -6.12
N ALA A 156 3.48 -7.15 -5.52
CA ALA A 156 4.58 -7.83 -6.19
C ALA A 156 4.19 -9.26 -6.62
N THR A 157 3.56 -10.03 -5.73
CA THR A 157 3.09 -11.39 -6.00
C THR A 157 2.07 -11.42 -7.15
N ILE A 158 1.08 -10.53 -7.14
CA ILE A 158 0.06 -10.42 -8.19
C ILE A 158 0.71 -10.04 -9.54
N GLY A 159 1.64 -9.08 -9.52
CA GLY A 159 2.37 -8.66 -10.73
C GLY A 159 3.17 -9.79 -11.36
N LEU A 160 3.89 -10.59 -10.55
CA LEU A 160 4.63 -11.76 -11.01
C LEU A 160 3.69 -12.82 -11.62
N HIS A 161 2.56 -13.11 -10.95
CA HIS A 161 1.59 -14.09 -11.44
C HIS A 161 0.97 -13.67 -12.79
N ALA A 162 0.62 -12.40 -12.94
CA ALA A 162 0.09 -11.86 -14.21
C ALA A 162 1.11 -11.95 -15.36
N SER A 163 2.41 -11.80 -15.07
CA SER A 163 3.48 -11.90 -16.06
C SER A 163 3.78 -13.35 -16.50
N ALA A 164 3.69 -14.31 -15.58
CA ALA A 164 3.91 -15.73 -15.86
C ALA A 164 2.86 -16.34 -16.81
N GLY A 165 1.61 -15.83 -16.77
CA GLY A 165 0.55 -16.24 -17.69
C GLY A 165 0.80 -15.81 -19.15
N LYS A 166 1.48 -14.68 -19.38
CA LYS A 166 1.72 -14.14 -20.74
C LYS A 166 2.80 -14.90 -21.52
N GLN A 167 3.75 -15.57 -20.86
CA GLN A 167 4.82 -16.32 -21.54
C GLN A 167 4.36 -17.64 -22.16
N LYS A 168 3.22 -18.21 -21.73
CA LYS A 168 2.70 -19.47 -22.29
C LYS A 168 1.97 -19.33 -23.64
N GLN A 169 1.81 -18.12 -24.16
CA GLN A 169 1.21 -17.85 -25.49
C GLN A 169 2.23 -17.22 -26.44
N ALA A 170 3.23 -17.99 -26.86
CA ALA A 170 4.00 -17.67 -28.07
C ALA A 170 3.31 -18.32 -29.30
N PRO A 171 3.21 -17.65 -30.45
CA PRO A 171 2.40 -18.11 -31.57
C PRO A 171 3.04 -19.35 -32.22
N ASN A 172 2.22 -20.39 -32.38
CA ASN A 172 2.54 -21.58 -33.16
C ASN A 172 2.75 -21.14 -34.62
N ARG A 173 4.01 -20.89 -35.02
CA ARG A 173 4.36 -20.66 -36.43
C ARG A 173 4.09 -21.98 -37.17
N SER A 174 2.94 -22.05 -37.82
CA SER A 174 2.62 -23.07 -38.81
C SER A 174 3.73 -23.10 -39.85
N ARG A 175 4.42 -24.25 -39.94
CA ARG A 175 5.35 -24.54 -41.02
C ARG A 175 4.55 -24.58 -42.32
N ASP A 176 4.87 -23.70 -43.27
CA ASP A 176 4.36 -23.78 -44.64
C ASP A 176 4.87 -25.10 -45.26
N SER A 177 3.96 -26.07 -45.36
CA SER A 177 4.19 -27.34 -46.05
C SER A 177 4.11 -27.12 -47.56
N ARG A 178 5.17 -26.55 -48.14
CA ARG A 178 5.38 -26.55 -49.60
C ARG A 178 6.78 -27.03 -49.94
N GLY A 179 7.07 -28.25 -49.52
CA GLY A 179 8.06 -29.09 -50.19
C GLY A 179 7.51 -29.57 -51.53
N LYS A 180 7.95 -28.96 -52.62
CA LYS A 180 7.89 -29.57 -53.96
C LYS A 180 9.33 -29.81 -54.45
N PRO A 181 9.71 -31.03 -54.87
CA PRO A 181 11.03 -31.29 -55.42
C PRO A 181 11.03 -30.94 -56.91
N LEU A 182 11.98 -30.11 -57.34
CA LEU A 182 12.28 -29.90 -58.76
C LEU A 182 13.57 -30.64 -59.12
N ARG A 183 13.46 -31.35 -60.24
CA ARG A 183 14.28 -32.46 -60.71
C ARG A 183 15.72 -32.04 -61.03
N LYS A 184 16.66 -32.97 -60.81
CA LYS A 184 18.00 -32.96 -61.41
C LYS A 184 17.88 -32.89 -62.94
N CYS A 185 18.66 -32.00 -63.56
CA CYS A 185 19.13 -32.22 -64.93
C CYS A 185 20.61 -31.84 -65.00
N SER A 186 21.42 -32.82 -65.35
CA SER A 186 22.85 -32.81 -65.60
C SER A 186 23.17 -32.21 -66.98
N ARG A 187 24.15 -31.30 -67.03
CA ARG A 187 25.39 -31.38 -67.83
C ARG A 187 26.17 -30.09 -67.70
#